data_AF-A0A841V629-F1
#
_entry.id   AF-A0A841V629-F1
#
_cell.length_a   1.000
_cell.length_b   1.000
_cell.length_c   1.000
_cell.angle_alpha   90.00
_cell.angle_beta   90.00
_cell.angle_gamma   90.00
#
_symmetry.space_group_name_H-M   'P 1'
#
loop_
_entity.id
_entity.type
_entity.pdbx_description
1 polymer ?
#
loop_
_entity_poly.entity_id
_entity_poly.type
_entity_poly.pdbx_seq_one_letter_code
_entity_poly.pdbx_strand_id
1 'polypeptide(L)'
;MLKSLKNVLSNLRQYPYNIIFNPLTNTALAIAAILALIADQFGQGYYLIFLITLALVIIGIWRESQKYDLYKHRAIPLPIVIKIANPADSNKALQSLFNIIETENKYKDHKNNLDKYFNISETDLIFNYSCDIYDQEMLKAFLQILRYNLEKLKKKTPQNTIIYLAYIGPISVAIMVGTILATEGVKIFQYNKSSDSYYPVVEISDRKLKEDIKEYEKFERVVTEKGQDRVTIAIDVSSHKINLNDQSIENYGDLIYLKSKGSGTIEKNEDWLQYSREIFKTINIAQQKNYQEIKLVYSMPITLGILVGMAVQQYWPILLTQYESSTYRNLINLQEFKLYRGQ
;
A
#
# COMPACT_ATOMS: atom_id res chain seq x y z
N MET A 1 27.95 -18.88 9.82
CA MET A 1 28.90 -17.86 10.32
C MET A 1 29.82 -17.31 9.22
N LEU A 2 30.54 -18.15 8.47
CA LEU A 2 31.46 -17.73 7.39
C LEU A 2 30.83 -16.84 6.29
N LYS A 3 29.60 -17.15 5.85
CA LYS A 3 28.87 -16.33 4.86
C LYS A 3 28.55 -14.91 5.37
N SER A 4 28.22 -14.80 6.65
CA SER A 4 27.98 -13.50 7.31
C SER A 4 29.27 -12.69 7.43
N LEU A 5 30.39 -13.33 7.78
CA LEU A 5 31.70 -12.67 7.85
C LEU A 5 32.16 -12.17 6.47
N LYS A 6 31.97 -12.97 5.41
CA LYS A 6 32.29 -12.58 4.03
C LYS A 6 31.47 -11.38 3.57
N ASN A 7 30.17 -11.35 3.87
CA ASN A 7 29.32 -10.20 3.55
C ASN A 7 29.76 -8.95 4.32
N VAL A 8 30.14 -9.08 5.59
CA VAL A 8 30.62 -7.96 6.41
C VAL A 8 31.91 -7.38 5.87
N LEU A 9 32.89 -8.21 5.55
CA LEU A 9 34.14 -7.78 4.94
C LEU A 9 33.94 -7.15 3.56
N SER A 10 33.02 -7.69 2.76
CA SER A 10 32.66 -7.13 1.45
C SER A 10 32.04 -5.73 1.58
N ASN A 11 31.08 -5.57 2.49
CA ASN A 11 30.40 -4.29 2.71
C ASN A 11 31.36 -3.24 3.29
N LEU A 12 32.21 -3.62 4.26
CA LEU A 12 33.26 -2.77 4.81
C LEU A 12 34.24 -2.26 3.75
N ARG A 13 34.66 -3.14 2.83
CA ARG A 13 35.57 -2.77 1.74
C ARG A 13 34.94 -1.73 0.81
N GLN A 14 33.65 -1.86 0.53
CA GLN A 14 32.95 -0.97 -0.39
C GLN A 14 32.51 0.34 0.27
N TYR A 15 32.15 0.33 1.56
CA TYR A 15 31.56 1.49 2.25
C TYR A 15 32.11 1.63 3.69
N PRO A 16 33.42 1.88 3.85
CA PRO A 16 34.06 1.85 5.16
C PRO A 16 33.53 2.93 6.09
N TYR A 17 33.33 4.15 5.60
CA TYR A 17 32.94 5.29 6.43
C TYR A 17 31.56 5.10 7.10
N ASN A 18 30.54 4.72 6.32
CA ASN A 18 29.18 4.56 6.83
C ASN A 18 29.02 3.40 7.82
N ILE A 19 29.86 2.37 7.70
CA ILE A 19 29.83 1.19 8.57
C ILE A 19 30.63 1.43 9.85
N ILE A 20 31.78 2.11 9.74
CA ILE A 20 32.69 2.36 10.87
C ILE A 20 32.18 3.50 11.76
N PHE A 21 31.61 4.57 11.20
CA PHE A 21 31.12 5.72 11.97
C PHE A 21 29.61 5.62 12.20
N ASN A 22 29.20 4.70 13.07
CA ASN A 22 27.81 4.52 13.48
C ASN A 22 27.62 4.91 14.96
N PRO A 23 26.38 5.14 15.44
CA PRO A 23 26.14 5.57 16.81
C PRO A 23 26.70 4.61 17.88
N LEU A 24 26.70 3.30 17.62
CA LEU A 24 27.26 2.31 18.55
C LEU A 24 28.78 2.39 18.62
N THR A 25 29.47 2.54 17.48
CA THR A 25 30.93 2.70 17.47
C THR A 25 31.35 4.03 18.09
N ASN A 26 30.63 5.12 17.81
CA ASN A 26 30.88 6.42 18.44
C ASN A 26 30.65 6.38 19.96
N THR A 27 29.56 5.73 20.41
CA THR A 27 29.29 5.54 21.85
C THR A 27 30.35 4.65 22.50
N ALA A 28 30.78 3.58 21.82
CA ALA A 28 31.85 2.72 22.31
C ALA A 28 33.16 3.49 22.48
N LEU A 29 33.52 4.35 21.52
CA LEU A 29 34.70 5.22 21.60
C LEU A 29 34.58 6.24 22.73
N ALA A 30 33.40 6.83 22.96
CA ALA A 30 33.15 7.75 24.06
C ALA A 30 33.27 7.06 25.44
N ILE A 31 32.69 5.86 25.58
CA ILE A 31 32.83 5.03 26.78
C ILE A 31 34.29 4.66 27.00
N ALA A 32 35.02 4.29 25.95
CA ALA A 32 36.44 3.97 26.02
C ALA A 32 37.27 5.16 26.52
N ALA A 33 36.99 6.37 26.03
CA ALA A 33 37.66 7.58 26.48
C ALA A 33 37.43 7.85 27.97
N ILE A 34 36.19 7.71 28.45
CA ILE A 34 35.86 7.90 29.87
C ILE A 34 36.52 6.83 30.75
N LEU A 35 36.45 5.56 30.35
CA LEU A 35 37.04 4.47 31.10
C LEU A 35 38.57 4.52 31.10
N ALA A 36 39.19 5.02 30.03
CA ALA A 36 40.64 5.23 29.98
C ALA A 36 41.09 6.28 31.00
N LEU A 37 40.34 7.38 31.17
CA LEU A 37 40.62 8.37 32.22
C LEU A 37 40.52 7.78 33.63
N ILE A 38 39.55 6.89 33.85
CA ILE A 38 39.40 6.17 35.14
C ILE A 38 40.56 5.19 35.35
N ALA A 39 40.93 4.41 34.33
CA ALA A 39 42.06 3.48 34.42
C ALA A 39 43.40 4.19 34.67
N ASP A 40 43.57 5.40 34.17
CA ASP A 40 44.76 6.23 34.44
C ASP A 40 44.85 6.64 35.91
N GLN A 41 43.71 7.00 36.51
CA GLN A 41 43.64 7.35 37.92
C GLN A 41 43.96 6.17 38.86
N PHE A 42 43.63 4.93 38.46
CA PHE A 42 43.81 3.72 39.29
C PHE A 42 44.97 2.81 38.85
N GLY A 43 45.69 3.16 37.77
CA GLY A 43 46.89 2.46 37.28
C GLY A 43 46.66 1.03 36.78
N GLN A 44 45.41 0.58 36.58
CA GLN A 44 45.06 -0.79 36.17
C GLN A 44 43.82 -0.81 35.27
N GLY A 45 43.65 -1.88 34.47
CA GLY A 45 42.41 -2.16 33.74
C GLY A 45 42.35 -1.75 32.26
N TYR A 46 43.40 -1.12 31.72
CA TYR A 46 43.47 -0.69 30.31
C TYR A 46 43.19 -1.81 29.29
N TYR A 47 43.72 -3.01 29.53
CA TYR A 47 43.51 -4.15 28.63
C TYR A 47 42.04 -4.58 28.57
N LEU A 48 41.34 -4.56 29.71
CA LEU A 48 39.92 -4.91 29.78
C LEU A 48 39.05 -3.87 29.05
N ILE A 49 39.36 -2.59 29.23
CA ILE A 49 38.66 -1.48 28.55
C ILE A 49 38.86 -1.57 27.04
N PHE A 50 40.09 -1.85 26.60
CA PHE A 50 40.39 -2.05 25.18
C PHE A 50 39.59 -3.23 24.60
N LEU A 51 39.55 -4.38 25.28
CA LEU A 51 38.79 -5.55 24.81
C LEU A 51 37.28 -5.27 24.75
N ILE A 52 36.71 -4.60 25.75
CA ILE A 52 35.28 -4.23 25.76
C ILE A 52 34.98 -3.27 24.60
N THR A 53 35.83 -2.26 24.40
CA THR A 53 35.69 -1.30 23.31
C THR A 53 35.78 -1.98 21.96
N LEU A 54 36.78 -2.84 21.76
CA LEU A 54 36.98 -3.60 20.52
C LEU A 54 35.77 -4.50 20.24
N ALA A 55 35.24 -5.19 21.25
CA ALA A 55 34.04 -6.00 21.12
C ALA A 55 32.83 -5.16 20.68
N LEU A 56 32.59 -4.00 21.32
CA LEU A 56 31.50 -3.11 20.96
C LEU A 56 31.64 -2.53 19.54
N VAL A 57 32.85 -2.19 19.13
CA VAL A 57 33.14 -1.71 17.77
C VAL A 57 32.86 -2.81 16.74
N ILE A 58 33.33 -4.04 16.98
CA ILE A 58 33.06 -5.20 16.11
C ILE A 58 31.55 -5.46 16.02
N ILE A 59 30.83 -5.40 17.14
CA ILE A 59 29.37 -5.58 17.18
C ILE A 59 28.67 -4.47 16.38
N GLY A 60 29.10 -3.22 16.53
CA GLY A 60 28.57 -2.07 15.79
C GLY A 60 28.76 -2.24 14.27
N ILE A 61 29.98 -2.56 13.84
CA ILE A 61 30.31 -2.83 12.44
C ILE A 61 29.47 -4.00 11.88
N TRP A 62 29.37 -5.10 12.64
CA TRP A 62 28.60 -6.27 12.22
C TRP A 62 27.11 -5.93 12.05
N ARG A 63 26.51 -5.21 13.00
CA ARG A 63 25.11 -4.75 12.93
C ARG A 63 24.86 -3.82 11.75
N GLU A 64 25.71 -2.81 11.57
CA GLU A 64 25.54 -1.83 10.49
C GLU A 64 25.74 -2.48 9.12
N SER A 65 26.66 -3.44 9.00
CA SER A 65 26.81 -4.21 7.78
C SER A 65 25.59 -5.08 7.47
N GLN A 66 24.90 -5.64 8.47
CA GLN A 66 23.66 -6.39 8.22
C GLN A 66 22.54 -5.49 7.72
N LYS A 67 22.40 -4.28 8.28
CA LYS A 67 21.46 -3.28 7.76
C LYS A 67 21.78 -2.93 6.32
N TYR A 68 23.05 -2.67 6.01
CA TYR A 68 23.48 -2.35 4.66
C TYR A 68 23.13 -3.48 3.66
N ASP A 69 23.35 -4.74 4.04
CA ASP A 69 22.97 -5.90 3.22
C ASP A 69 21.46 -5.99 2.98
N LEU A 70 20.66 -5.75 4.04
CA LEU A 70 19.20 -5.71 3.97
C LEU A 70 18.71 -4.63 3.00
N TYR A 71 19.24 -3.41 3.12
CA TYR A 71 18.83 -2.25 2.32
C TYR A 71 19.43 -2.21 0.90
N LYS A 72 20.38 -3.10 0.57
CA LYS A 72 20.94 -3.19 -0.79
C LYS A 72 20.42 -4.37 -1.59
N HIS A 73 20.12 -5.49 -0.94
CA HIS A 73 19.88 -6.76 -1.64
C HIS A 73 18.48 -7.37 -1.41
N ARG A 74 17.64 -6.80 -0.53
CA ARG A 74 16.30 -7.32 -0.26
C ARG A 74 15.20 -6.38 -0.72
N ALA A 75 13.98 -6.93 -0.79
CA ALA A 75 12.80 -6.17 -1.13
C ALA A 75 12.46 -5.16 -0.03
N ILE A 76 12.50 -3.87 -0.35
CA ILE A 76 12.33 -2.80 0.64
C ILE A 76 10.84 -2.43 0.75
N PRO A 77 10.24 -2.52 1.94
CA PRO A 77 8.89 -2.02 2.16
C PRO A 77 8.92 -0.48 2.10
N LEU A 78 8.01 0.12 1.34
CA LEU A 78 7.80 1.57 1.32
C LEU A 78 6.41 1.87 1.87
N PRO A 79 6.27 2.42 3.09
CA PRO A 79 4.98 2.80 3.63
C PRO A 79 4.50 4.07 2.93
N ILE A 80 3.40 3.96 2.18
CA ILE A 80 2.84 5.03 1.37
C ILE A 80 1.43 5.32 1.86
N VAL A 81 1.16 6.60 2.13
CA VAL A 81 -0.17 7.10 2.49
C VAL A 81 -0.70 7.97 1.37
N ILE A 82 -1.87 7.61 0.84
CA ILE A 82 -2.58 8.43 -0.15
C ILE A 82 -3.83 8.97 0.52
N LYS A 83 -3.93 10.29 0.64
CA LYS A 83 -5.11 10.96 1.20
C LYS A 83 -5.72 11.92 0.18
N ILE A 84 -7.02 11.80 -0.03
CA ILE A 84 -7.78 12.71 -0.88
C ILE A 84 -9.10 13.09 -0.23
N ALA A 85 -9.40 14.40 -0.24
CA ALA A 85 -10.67 14.98 0.22
C ALA A 85 -11.14 14.45 1.60
N ASN A 86 -10.20 14.27 2.54
CA ASN A 86 -10.49 13.72 3.87
C ASN A 86 -9.71 14.47 4.96
N PRO A 87 -10.33 14.79 6.11
CA PRO A 87 -9.68 15.54 7.19
C PRO A 87 -8.73 14.71 8.06
N ALA A 88 -8.65 13.39 7.89
CA ALA A 88 -7.82 12.53 8.73
C ALA A 88 -6.31 12.85 8.63
N ASP A 89 -5.58 12.48 9.69
CA ASP A 89 -4.14 12.72 9.81
C ASP A 89 -3.33 11.65 9.06
N SER A 90 -2.68 12.05 7.97
CA SER A 90 -1.83 11.20 7.16
C SER A 90 -0.55 10.78 7.90
N ASN A 91 -0.04 11.60 8.82
CA ASN A 91 1.17 11.28 9.57
C ASN A 91 0.93 10.11 10.52
N LYS A 92 -0.22 10.11 11.20
CA LYS A 92 -0.62 8.99 12.06
C LYS A 92 -0.75 7.68 11.29
N ALA A 93 -1.34 7.72 10.09
CA ALA A 93 -1.41 6.57 9.21
C ALA A 93 -0.01 6.07 8.81
N LEU A 94 0.90 7.00 8.45
CA LEU A 94 2.27 6.66 8.10
C LEU A 94 3.01 6.01 9.28
N GLN A 95 2.88 6.55 10.50
CA GLN A 95 3.48 5.97 11.70
C GLN A 95 2.92 4.57 12.00
N SER A 96 1.62 4.35 11.81
CA SER A 96 1.03 3.02 11.95
C SER A 96 1.66 2.01 10.99
N LEU A 97 1.87 2.39 9.72
CA LEU A 97 2.56 1.53 8.75
C LEU A 97 4.02 1.26 9.12
N PHE A 98 4.76 2.28 9.56
CA PHE A 98 6.13 2.09 10.06
C PHE A 98 6.16 1.11 11.23
N ASN A 99 5.31 1.30 12.24
CA ASN A 99 5.22 0.40 13.38
C ASN A 99 4.98 -1.05 12.94
N ILE A 100 4.08 -1.28 11.98
CA ILE A 100 3.84 -2.62 11.44
C ILE A 100 5.11 -3.19 10.81
N ILE A 101 5.79 -2.43 9.93
CA ILE A 101 7.03 -2.86 9.27
C ILE A 101 8.13 -3.18 10.30
N GLU A 102 8.26 -2.37 11.35
CA GLU A 102 9.26 -2.57 12.39
C GLU A 102 8.95 -3.78 13.28
N THR A 103 7.67 -4.07 13.53
CA THR A 103 7.24 -5.27 14.27
C THR A 103 7.42 -6.57 13.47
N GLU A 104 7.54 -6.52 12.14
CA GLU A 104 7.81 -7.69 11.28
C GLU A 104 9.28 -8.22 11.40
N ASN A 105 9.98 -7.90 12.50
CA ASN A 105 11.31 -8.39 12.94
C ASN A 105 12.50 -8.20 11.98
N LYS A 106 12.29 -7.62 10.79
CA LYS A 106 13.35 -7.46 9.78
C LYS A 106 13.85 -6.02 9.63
N TYR A 107 13.05 -5.01 9.93
CA TYR A 107 13.32 -3.61 9.59
C TYR A 107 13.31 -2.70 10.82
N LYS A 108 14.19 -2.91 11.81
CA LYS A 108 14.28 -2.00 12.96
C LYS A 108 14.69 -0.58 12.52
N ASP A 109 14.06 0.45 13.08
CA ASP A 109 14.39 1.86 12.83
C ASP A 109 14.24 2.22 11.34
N HIS A 110 13.18 1.70 10.72
CA HIS A 110 13.00 1.67 9.27
C HIS A 110 12.94 3.08 8.70
N LYS A 111 12.22 3.99 9.37
CA LYS A 111 12.11 5.41 9.01
C LYS A 111 13.48 6.05 8.80
N ASN A 112 14.37 5.96 9.80
CA ASN A 112 15.69 6.57 9.74
C ASN A 112 16.59 5.90 8.70
N ASN A 113 16.43 4.59 8.49
CA ASN A 113 17.18 3.87 7.47
C ASN A 113 16.75 4.25 6.04
N LEU A 114 15.47 4.51 5.78
CA LEU A 114 14.99 4.95 4.47
C LEU A 114 15.63 6.28 4.06
N ASP A 115 15.70 7.22 5.00
CA ASP A 115 16.36 8.51 4.80
C ASP A 115 17.88 8.32 4.59
N LYS A 116 18.54 7.60 5.51
CA LYS A 116 19.99 7.38 5.48
C LYS A 116 20.49 6.67 4.21
N TYR A 117 19.79 5.64 3.75
CA TYR A 117 20.28 4.80 2.64
C TYR A 117 19.66 5.14 1.28
N PHE A 118 18.48 5.75 1.24
CA PHE A 118 17.79 6.07 -0.03
C PHE A 118 17.39 7.53 -0.18
N ASN A 119 17.65 8.38 0.82
CA ASN A 119 17.21 9.78 0.83
C ASN A 119 15.68 9.88 0.58
N ILE A 120 14.93 9.07 1.33
CA ILE A 120 13.47 9.03 1.34
C ILE A 120 13.00 9.53 2.70
N SER A 121 12.45 10.74 2.71
CA SER A 121 11.88 11.39 3.89
C SER A 121 10.41 11.00 4.09
N GLU A 122 9.84 11.30 5.25
CA GLU A 122 8.40 11.08 5.51
C GLU A 122 7.50 11.86 4.55
N THR A 123 7.92 13.06 4.15
CA THR A 123 7.18 13.89 3.20
C THR A 123 7.14 13.28 1.80
N ASP A 124 8.14 12.48 1.42
CA ASP A 124 8.13 11.76 0.15
C ASP A 124 7.10 10.61 0.13
N LEU A 125 6.66 10.16 1.30
CA LEU A 125 5.81 8.98 1.49
C LEU A 125 4.31 9.32 1.66
N ILE A 126 3.98 10.61 1.79
CA ILE A 126 2.61 11.10 1.98
C ILE A 126 2.15 11.85 0.74
N PHE A 127 1.08 11.36 0.12
CA PHE A 127 0.40 11.99 -1.00
C PHE A 127 -0.91 12.61 -0.52
N ASN A 128 -0.86 13.89 -0.16
CA ASN A 128 -2.05 14.65 0.23
C ASN A 128 -2.59 15.45 -0.96
N TYR A 129 -3.84 15.22 -1.32
CA TYR A 129 -4.53 15.97 -2.36
C TYR A 129 -5.84 16.55 -1.85
N SER A 130 -5.94 17.86 -1.94
CA SER A 130 -7.15 18.63 -1.61
C SER A 130 -7.79 19.07 -2.92
N CYS A 131 -8.62 18.22 -3.53
CA CYS A 131 -9.39 18.58 -4.70
C CYS A 131 -10.86 18.23 -4.53
N ASP A 132 -11.71 18.93 -5.28
CA ASP A 132 -13.08 18.49 -5.51
C ASP A 132 -13.03 17.21 -6.35
N ILE A 133 -13.59 16.13 -5.82
CA ILE A 133 -13.63 14.84 -6.53
C ILE A 133 -14.52 14.89 -7.77
N TYR A 134 -15.40 15.88 -7.89
CA TYR A 134 -16.23 16.07 -9.07
C TYR A 134 -15.52 16.83 -10.20
N ASP A 135 -14.34 17.42 -9.95
CA ASP A 135 -13.50 17.97 -11.00
C ASP A 135 -12.66 16.85 -11.64
N GLN A 136 -13.14 16.40 -12.80
CA GLN A 136 -12.55 15.32 -13.56
C GLN A 136 -11.12 15.63 -14.04
N GLU A 137 -10.81 16.88 -14.37
CA GLU A 137 -9.48 17.28 -14.84
C GLU A 137 -8.48 17.30 -13.67
N MET A 138 -8.90 17.81 -12.50
CA MET A 138 -8.09 17.69 -11.28
C MET A 138 -7.85 16.24 -10.88
N LEU A 139 -8.85 15.38 -11.01
CA LEU A 139 -8.70 13.94 -10.76
C LEU A 139 -7.71 13.27 -11.73
N LYS A 140 -7.75 13.64 -13.02
CA LYS A 140 -6.80 13.14 -14.04
C LYS A 140 -5.38 13.58 -13.70
N ALA A 141 -5.19 14.85 -13.37
CA ALA A 141 -3.90 15.39 -12.95
C ALA A 141 -3.38 14.71 -11.68
N PHE A 142 -4.25 14.51 -10.68
CA PHE A 142 -3.92 13.79 -9.45
C PHE A 142 -3.37 12.39 -9.74
N LEU A 143 -4.06 11.57 -10.55
CA LEU A 143 -3.59 10.23 -10.87
C LEU A 143 -2.25 10.24 -11.62
N GLN A 144 -2.04 11.20 -12.53
CA GLN A 144 -0.79 11.35 -13.26
C GLN A 144 0.38 11.68 -12.32
N ILE A 145 0.19 12.67 -11.45
CA ILE A 145 1.23 13.08 -10.49
C ILE A 145 1.50 11.96 -9.48
N LEU A 146 0.46 11.30 -8.98
CA LEU A 146 0.58 10.16 -8.08
C LEU A 146 1.40 9.04 -8.74
N ARG A 147 1.05 8.64 -9.97
CA ARG A 147 1.81 7.62 -10.71
C ARG A 147 3.27 8.01 -10.89
N TYR A 148 3.53 9.25 -11.33
CA TYR A 148 4.89 9.76 -11.52
C TYR A 148 5.70 9.69 -10.23
N ASN A 149 5.14 10.13 -9.10
CA ASN A 149 5.82 10.11 -7.82
C ASN A 149 6.06 8.70 -7.28
N LEU A 150 5.10 7.78 -7.45
CA LEU A 150 5.28 6.37 -7.09
C LEU A 150 6.44 5.74 -7.87
N GLU A 151 6.53 5.98 -9.18
CA GLU A 151 7.63 5.48 -10.00
C GLU A 151 8.97 6.14 -9.64
N LYS A 152 8.97 7.43 -9.30
CA LYS A 152 10.17 8.13 -8.80
C LYS A 152 10.66 7.51 -7.48
N LEU A 153 9.76 7.16 -6.57
CA LEU A 153 10.10 6.48 -5.31
C LEU A 153 10.68 5.10 -5.56
N LYS A 154 10.05 4.27 -6.41
CA LYS A 154 10.56 2.94 -6.76
C LYS A 154 11.96 2.97 -7.35
N LYS A 155 12.32 4.03 -8.09
CA LYS A 155 13.68 4.21 -8.64
C LYS A 155 14.74 4.52 -7.59
N LYS A 156 14.36 4.99 -6.40
CA LYS A 156 15.30 5.26 -5.29
C LYS A 156 15.68 3.98 -4.53
N THR A 157 14.87 2.94 -4.61
CA THR A 157 15.08 1.65 -3.93
C THR A 157 15.68 0.59 -4.88
N PRO A 158 16.27 -0.51 -4.36
CA PRO A 158 16.75 -1.62 -5.18
C PRO A 158 15.63 -2.26 -6.01
N GLN A 159 15.99 -3.12 -6.98
CA GLN A 159 15.07 -3.70 -7.97
C GLN A 159 13.77 -4.30 -7.41
N ASN A 160 13.75 -4.73 -6.14
CA ASN A 160 12.56 -5.24 -5.48
C ASN A 160 12.05 -4.23 -4.45
N THR A 161 10.85 -3.67 -4.68
CA THR A 161 10.20 -2.73 -3.77
C THR A 161 8.78 -3.23 -3.49
N ILE A 162 8.36 -3.21 -2.23
CA ILE A 162 7.00 -3.56 -1.84
C ILE A 162 6.32 -2.31 -1.32
N ILE A 163 5.26 -1.85 -1.98
CA ILE A 163 4.48 -0.70 -1.51
C ILE A 163 3.55 -1.16 -0.40
N TYR A 164 3.67 -0.56 0.78
CA TYR A 164 2.76 -0.73 1.91
C TYR A 164 1.75 0.40 1.85
N LEU A 165 0.57 0.15 1.31
CA LEU A 165 -0.39 1.21 0.97
C LEU A 165 -1.48 1.35 2.03
N ALA A 166 -1.58 2.55 2.61
CA ALA A 166 -2.78 3.03 3.28
C ALA A 166 -3.44 4.12 2.44
N TYR A 167 -4.75 4.00 2.22
CA TYR A 167 -5.52 5.00 1.48
C TYR A 167 -6.62 5.60 2.37
N ILE A 168 -6.82 6.90 2.25
CA ILE A 168 -7.77 7.69 3.03
C ILE A 168 -8.56 8.58 2.07
N GLY A 169 -9.81 8.22 1.79
CA GLY A 169 -10.64 8.98 0.86
C GLY A 169 -11.88 8.20 0.41
N PRO A 170 -12.62 8.71 -0.59
CA PRO A 170 -13.76 8.04 -1.16
C PRO A 170 -13.35 6.77 -1.92
N ILE A 171 -14.26 5.79 -1.94
CA ILE A 171 -14.06 4.47 -2.58
C ILE A 171 -13.89 4.63 -4.09
N SER A 172 -14.60 5.58 -4.70
CA SER A 172 -14.53 5.89 -6.12
C SER A 172 -13.12 6.24 -6.58
N VAL A 173 -12.47 7.16 -5.87
CA VAL A 173 -11.08 7.50 -6.16
C VAL A 173 -10.12 6.39 -5.73
N ALA A 174 -10.48 5.55 -4.75
CA ALA A 174 -9.67 4.37 -4.40
C ALA A 174 -9.60 3.35 -5.54
N ILE A 175 -10.74 3.12 -6.23
CA ILE A 175 -10.78 2.30 -7.46
C ILE A 175 -9.85 2.91 -8.52
N MET A 176 -9.91 4.22 -8.73
CA MET A 176 -9.04 4.91 -9.67
C MET A 176 -7.55 4.76 -9.33
N VAL A 177 -7.18 4.95 -8.07
CA VAL A 177 -5.81 4.72 -7.57
C VAL A 177 -5.39 3.28 -7.83
N GLY A 178 -6.28 2.31 -7.58
CA GLY A 178 -6.04 0.90 -7.92
C GLY A 178 -5.62 0.67 -9.37
N THR A 179 -6.20 1.43 -10.32
CA THR A 179 -5.88 1.25 -11.76
C THR A 179 -4.45 1.58 -12.15
N ILE A 180 -3.76 2.42 -11.37
CA ILE A 180 -2.37 2.86 -11.64
C ILE A 180 -1.33 2.09 -10.82
N LEU A 181 -1.77 1.27 -9.85
CA LEU A 181 -0.87 0.43 -9.07
C LEU A 181 -0.42 -0.78 -9.87
N ALA A 182 0.80 -1.25 -9.58
CA ALA A 182 1.31 -2.49 -10.14
C ALA A 182 0.51 -3.68 -9.60
N THR A 183 0.32 -4.72 -10.42
CA THR A 183 -0.34 -5.96 -9.99
C THR A 183 0.55 -6.89 -9.19
N GLU A 184 1.73 -6.42 -8.75
CA GLU A 184 2.70 -7.16 -7.94
C GLU A 184 3.47 -6.17 -7.05
N GLY A 185 3.96 -6.60 -5.90
CA GLY A 185 4.75 -5.78 -4.97
C GLY A 185 3.92 -4.73 -4.23
N VAL A 186 2.65 -5.03 -3.91
CA VAL A 186 1.78 -4.10 -3.15
C VAL A 186 1.10 -4.84 -2.02
N LYS A 187 1.24 -4.34 -0.79
CA LYS A 187 0.54 -4.80 0.41
C LYS A 187 -0.43 -3.71 0.85
N ILE A 188 -1.71 -4.00 0.87
CA ILE A 188 -2.77 -3.01 1.13
C ILE A 188 -3.24 -3.15 2.58
N PHE A 189 -3.51 -2.01 3.20
CA PHE A 189 -3.89 -1.92 4.59
C PHE A 189 -5.28 -1.32 4.76
N GLN A 190 -6.10 -1.96 5.58
CA GLN A 190 -7.42 -1.48 5.97
C GLN A 190 -7.33 -0.80 7.34
N TYR A 191 -7.97 0.37 7.46
CA TYR A 191 -8.09 1.05 8.74
C TYR A 191 -9.09 0.32 9.65
N ASN A 192 -8.69 0.09 10.90
CA ASN A 192 -9.54 -0.43 11.97
C ASN A 192 -9.87 0.70 12.95
N LYS A 193 -11.14 1.09 13.00
CA LYS A 193 -11.64 2.14 13.90
C LYS A 193 -11.50 1.78 15.38
N SER A 194 -11.61 0.50 15.75
CA SER A 194 -11.60 0.05 17.15
C SER A 194 -10.20 0.13 17.77
N SER A 195 -9.16 -0.14 16.96
CA SER A 195 -7.76 -0.07 17.39
C SER A 195 -7.04 1.19 16.92
N ASP A 196 -7.73 2.06 16.17
CA ASP A 196 -7.18 3.31 15.63
C ASP A 196 -5.84 3.10 14.89
N SER A 197 -5.79 2.02 14.10
CA SER A 197 -4.58 1.51 13.46
C SER A 197 -4.92 0.75 12.19
N TYR A 198 -3.91 0.43 11.40
CA TYR A 198 -4.04 -0.29 10.16
C TYR A 198 -3.71 -1.78 10.34
N TYR A 199 -4.33 -2.63 9.53
CA TYR A 199 -3.96 -4.04 9.44
C TYR A 199 -3.83 -4.46 7.97
N PRO A 200 -2.90 -5.38 7.66
CA PRO A 200 -2.76 -5.88 6.30
C PRO A 200 -3.98 -6.75 5.96
N VAL A 201 -4.54 -6.52 4.77
CA VAL A 201 -5.63 -7.36 4.22
C VAL A 201 -5.14 -8.32 3.16
N VAL A 202 -4.12 -7.91 2.39
CA VAL A 202 -3.69 -8.61 1.20
C VAL A 202 -2.30 -8.13 0.81
N GLU A 203 -1.48 -9.07 0.35
CA GLU A 203 -0.22 -8.82 -0.33
C GLU A 203 -0.32 -9.36 -1.75
N ILE A 204 -0.21 -8.48 -2.72
CA ILE A 204 -0.26 -8.80 -4.13
C ILE A 204 1.16 -9.13 -4.57
N SER A 205 1.47 -10.42 -4.66
CA SER A 205 2.79 -10.93 -5.06
C SER A 205 2.83 -11.52 -6.47
N ASP A 206 1.67 -11.71 -7.11
CA ASP A 206 1.53 -12.40 -8.39
C ASP A 206 0.23 -11.97 -9.12
N ARG A 207 -0.02 -12.58 -10.28
CA ARG A 207 -1.20 -12.34 -11.12
C ARG A 207 -2.52 -12.89 -10.54
N LYS A 208 -2.55 -13.37 -9.28
CA LYS A 208 -3.75 -13.98 -8.68
C LYS A 208 -4.98 -13.11 -8.80
N LEU A 209 -4.85 -11.80 -8.74
CA LEU A 209 -5.99 -10.87 -8.79
C LEU A 209 -6.91 -11.08 -10.03
N LYS A 210 -6.38 -11.62 -11.13
CA LYS A 210 -7.13 -11.83 -12.39
C LYS A 210 -7.32 -13.30 -12.76
N GLU A 211 -7.02 -14.22 -11.86
CA GLU A 211 -7.29 -15.64 -12.10
C GLU A 211 -8.79 -15.88 -12.22
N ASP A 212 -9.16 -16.74 -13.17
CA ASP A 212 -10.54 -17.13 -13.36
C ASP A 212 -11.03 -17.96 -12.16
N ILE A 213 -12.29 -17.75 -11.79
CA ILE A 213 -12.94 -18.46 -10.69
C ILE A 213 -14.15 -19.22 -11.24
N LYS A 214 -14.40 -20.42 -10.74
CA LYS A 214 -15.53 -21.23 -11.23
C LYS A 214 -16.86 -20.77 -10.66
N GLU A 215 -16.91 -20.51 -9.35
CA GLU A 215 -18.14 -20.22 -8.62
C GLU A 215 -18.03 -18.94 -7.79
N TYR A 216 -19.18 -18.39 -7.39
CA TYR A 216 -19.24 -17.26 -6.46
C TYR A 216 -19.30 -17.79 -5.03
N GLU A 217 -18.22 -17.63 -4.27
CA GLU A 217 -18.10 -18.05 -2.88
C GLU A 217 -18.56 -16.95 -1.92
N LYS A 218 -18.24 -15.69 -2.25
CA LYS A 218 -18.48 -14.52 -1.39
C LYS A 218 -19.78 -13.80 -1.69
N PHE A 219 -20.26 -13.88 -2.92
CA PHE A 219 -21.48 -13.19 -3.35
C PHE A 219 -22.61 -14.14 -3.77
N GLU A 220 -23.83 -13.69 -3.51
CA GLU A 220 -25.01 -14.09 -4.28
C GLU A 220 -25.17 -13.08 -5.43
N ARG A 221 -25.22 -13.59 -6.66
CA ARG A 221 -25.38 -12.77 -7.87
C ARG A 221 -26.83 -12.84 -8.35
N VAL A 222 -27.53 -11.71 -8.26
CA VAL A 222 -28.90 -11.53 -8.75
C VAL A 222 -28.87 -10.67 -10.01
N VAL A 223 -29.64 -11.03 -11.04
CA VAL A 223 -29.69 -10.30 -12.31
C VAL A 223 -31.12 -9.91 -12.62
N THR A 224 -31.31 -8.66 -13.03
CA THR A 224 -32.57 -8.13 -13.56
C THR A 224 -32.29 -7.53 -14.93
N GLU A 225 -32.72 -8.23 -15.97
CA GLU A 225 -32.53 -7.80 -17.35
C GLU A 225 -33.74 -6.97 -17.80
N LYS A 226 -33.47 -5.78 -18.34
CA LYS A 226 -34.45 -4.87 -18.95
C LYS A 226 -34.23 -4.75 -20.47
N GLY A 227 -33.24 -5.46 -21.02
CA GLY A 227 -32.89 -5.45 -22.43
C GLY A 227 -32.22 -4.14 -22.88
N GLN A 228 -31.55 -3.44 -21.95
CA GLN A 228 -30.86 -2.19 -22.24
C GLN A 228 -29.40 -2.43 -22.61
N ASP A 229 -28.77 -1.47 -23.30
CA ASP A 229 -27.35 -1.53 -23.68
C ASP A 229 -26.40 -1.06 -22.56
N ARG A 230 -26.95 -0.71 -21.40
CA ARG A 230 -26.25 -0.28 -20.18
C ARG A 230 -26.61 -1.18 -19.01
N VAL A 231 -25.65 -1.34 -18.09
CA VAL A 231 -25.85 -2.13 -16.88
C VAL A 231 -25.31 -1.42 -15.65
N THR A 232 -26.05 -1.50 -14.54
CA THR A 232 -25.55 -1.19 -13.20
C THR A 232 -25.08 -2.47 -12.54
N ILE A 233 -23.85 -2.49 -12.04
CA ILE A 233 -23.36 -3.51 -11.11
C ILE A 233 -23.36 -2.90 -9.71
N ALA A 234 -24.26 -3.38 -8.85
CA ALA A 234 -24.40 -2.95 -7.47
C ALA A 234 -23.67 -3.93 -6.54
N ILE A 235 -22.68 -3.45 -5.78
CA ILE A 235 -21.79 -4.26 -4.94
C ILE A 235 -22.07 -3.97 -3.46
N ASP A 236 -22.73 -4.87 -2.75
CA ASP A 236 -23.13 -4.69 -1.35
C ASP A 236 -22.34 -5.63 -0.43
N VAL A 237 -21.25 -5.09 0.12
CA VAL A 237 -20.32 -5.75 1.05
C VAL A 237 -19.98 -4.82 2.21
N SER A 238 -20.99 -4.21 2.79
CA SER A 238 -20.81 -3.48 4.04
C SER A 238 -22.06 -3.53 4.90
N SER A 239 -21.96 -2.94 6.09
CA SER A 239 -23.11 -2.78 6.99
C SER A 239 -24.17 -1.83 6.44
N HIS A 240 -23.79 -0.87 5.59
CA HIS A 240 -24.74 0.02 4.92
C HIS A 240 -25.24 -0.63 3.62
N LYS A 241 -26.55 -0.66 3.39
CA LYS A 241 -27.11 -1.32 2.21
C LYS A 241 -27.32 -0.35 1.05
N ILE A 242 -27.16 -0.85 -0.18
CA ILE A 242 -27.44 -0.07 -1.39
C ILE A 242 -28.96 0.09 -1.52
N ASN A 243 -29.44 1.32 -1.74
CA ASN A 243 -30.83 1.54 -2.09
C ASN A 243 -31.06 1.23 -3.57
N LEU A 244 -31.45 -0.01 -3.88
CA LEU A 244 -31.68 -0.46 -5.26
C LEU A 244 -32.87 0.25 -5.95
N ASN A 245 -33.76 0.87 -5.17
CA ASN A 245 -34.90 1.63 -5.69
C ASN A 245 -34.55 3.09 -6.00
N ASP A 246 -33.27 3.48 -5.89
CA ASP A 246 -32.82 4.82 -6.27
C ASP A 246 -32.96 5.01 -7.79
N GLN A 247 -33.52 6.15 -8.20
CA GLN A 247 -33.79 6.45 -9.61
C GLN A 247 -32.53 6.44 -10.49
N SER A 248 -31.35 6.75 -9.93
CA SER A 248 -30.08 6.69 -10.65
C SER A 248 -29.63 5.26 -11.00
N ILE A 249 -30.22 4.25 -10.34
CA ILE A 249 -30.04 2.82 -10.61
C ILE A 249 -31.19 2.31 -11.47
N GLU A 250 -32.45 2.52 -11.03
CA GLU A 250 -33.63 1.96 -11.70
C GLU A 250 -33.74 2.43 -13.17
N ASN A 251 -33.46 3.70 -13.43
CA ASN A 251 -33.62 4.29 -14.76
C ASN A 251 -32.39 4.10 -15.66
N TYR A 252 -31.31 3.50 -15.16
CA TYR A 252 -30.04 3.46 -15.91
C TYR A 252 -29.94 2.31 -16.92
N GLY A 253 -30.46 1.14 -16.58
CA GLY A 253 -30.36 -0.04 -17.45
C GLY A 253 -30.63 -1.36 -16.71
N ASP A 254 -30.01 -2.43 -17.20
CA ASP A 254 -30.01 -3.74 -16.55
C ASP A 254 -29.33 -3.64 -15.17
N LEU A 255 -29.65 -4.55 -14.26
CA LEU A 255 -29.07 -4.57 -12.91
C LEU A 255 -28.44 -5.93 -12.63
N ILE A 256 -27.18 -5.92 -12.21
CA ILE A 256 -26.51 -7.06 -11.60
C ILE A 256 -26.20 -6.69 -10.15
N TYR A 257 -26.85 -7.36 -9.21
CA TYR A 257 -26.66 -7.14 -7.79
C TYR A 257 -25.77 -8.23 -7.20
N LEU A 258 -24.63 -7.83 -6.67
CA LEU A 258 -23.69 -8.66 -5.92
C LEU A 258 -23.92 -8.43 -4.43
N LYS A 259 -24.70 -9.32 -3.82
CA LYS A 259 -25.02 -9.30 -2.39
C LYS A 259 -24.02 -10.17 -1.63
N SER A 260 -23.32 -9.61 -0.66
CA SER A 260 -22.44 -10.41 0.20
C SER A 260 -23.23 -11.52 0.90
N LYS A 261 -22.69 -12.73 0.88
CA LYS A 261 -23.20 -13.88 1.66
C LYS A 261 -22.85 -13.76 3.15
N GLY A 262 -21.84 -12.96 3.48
CA GLY A 262 -21.45 -12.67 4.86
C GLY A 262 -22.33 -11.62 5.52
N SER A 263 -22.29 -11.56 6.86
CA SER A 263 -22.98 -10.54 7.63
C SER A 263 -22.13 -9.28 7.80
N GLY A 264 -22.58 -8.14 7.28
CA GLY A 264 -21.95 -6.84 7.53
C GLY A 264 -20.71 -6.57 6.66
N THR A 265 -19.66 -6.04 7.28
CA THR A 265 -18.41 -5.65 6.61
C THR A 265 -17.42 -6.82 6.63
N ILE A 266 -16.61 -6.97 5.57
CA ILE A 266 -15.62 -8.06 5.42
C ILE A 266 -14.71 -8.16 6.65
N GLU A 267 -14.56 -9.37 7.18
CA GLU A 267 -13.68 -9.61 8.33
C GLU A 267 -12.19 -9.61 7.94
N LYS A 268 -11.32 -9.37 8.92
CA LYS A 268 -9.87 -9.25 8.71
C LYS A 268 -9.24 -10.52 8.11
N ASN A 269 -9.70 -11.69 8.51
CA ASN A 269 -9.17 -13.01 8.18
C ASN A 269 -9.83 -13.64 6.95
N GLU A 270 -10.80 -12.96 6.33
CA GLU A 270 -11.40 -13.45 5.09
C GLU A 270 -10.47 -13.30 3.89
N ASP A 271 -10.77 -14.03 2.82
CA ASP A 271 -10.06 -13.90 1.55
C ASP A 271 -10.57 -12.67 0.77
N TRP A 272 -9.92 -11.53 0.98
CA TRP A 272 -10.19 -10.27 0.28
C TRP A 272 -9.95 -10.36 -1.24
N LEU A 273 -9.04 -11.25 -1.69
CA LEU A 273 -8.80 -11.44 -3.12
C LEU A 273 -10.00 -12.10 -3.79
N GLN A 274 -10.63 -13.06 -3.12
CA GLN A 274 -11.81 -13.74 -3.66
C GLN A 274 -12.97 -12.78 -3.90
N TYR A 275 -13.23 -11.83 -2.98
CA TYR A 275 -14.21 -10.76 -3.22
C TYR A 275 -13.89 -9.95 -4.48
N SER A 276 -12.62 -9.54 -4.63
CA SER A 276 -12.19 -8.78 -5.81
C SER A 276 -12.32 -9.57 -7.11
N ARG A 277 -12.00 -10.88 -7.09
CA ARG A 277 -12.11 -11.77 -8.26
C ARG A 277 -13.56 -11.96 -8.69
N GLU A 278 -14.49 -12.10 -7.74
CA GLU A 278 -15.92 -12.23 -8.02
C GLU A 278 -16.52 -10.96 -8.64
N ILE A 279 -16.12 -9.79 -8.12
CA ILE A 279 -16.49 -8.51 -8.72
C ILE A 279 -15.90 -8.41 -10.14
N PHE A 280 -14.61 -8.71 -10.30
CA PHE A 280 -13.94 -8.68 -11.60
C PHE A 280 -14.59 -9.62 -12.62
N LYS A 281 -14.93 -10.86 -12.22
CA LYS A 281 -15.67 -11.81 -13.05
C LYS A 281 -17.02 -11.25 -13.49
N THR A 282 -17.75 -10.59 -12.60
CA THR A 282 -19.04 -9.97 -12.92
C THR A 282 -18.90 -8.87 -13.96
N ILE A 283 -17.90 -8.01 -13.80
CA ILE A 283 -17.57 -6.96 -14.76
C ILE A 283 -17.17 -7.58 -16.11
N ASN A 284 -16.38 -8.65 -16.11
CA ASN A 284 -15.96 -9.34 -17.33
C ASN A 284 -17.15 -9.98 -18.06
N ILE A 285 -18.10 -10.58 -17.34
CA ILE A 285 -19.35 -11.11 -17.93
C ILE A 285 -20.16 -9.98 -18.57
N ALA A 286 -20.28 -8.82 -17.91
CA ALA A 286 -20.94 -7.66 -18.48
C ALA A 286 -20.23 -7.17 -19.76
N GLN A 287 -18.90 -7.15 -19.77
CA GLN A 287 -18.13 -6.84 -20.98
C GLN A 287 -18.39 -7.86 -22.11
N GLN A 288 -18.42 -9.15 -21.81
CA GLN A 288 -18.70 -10.21 -22.80
C GLN A 288 -20.13 -10.12 -23.39
N LYS A 289 -21.08 -9.58 -22.62
CA LYS A 289 -22.43 -9.26 -23.10
C LYS A 289 -22.50 -7.98 -23.95
N ASN A 290 -21.37 -7.31 -24.21
CA ASN A 290 -21.26 -6.10 -25.01
C ASN A 290 -22.09 -4.91 -24.50
N TYR A 291 -22.25 -4.75 -23.19
CA TYR A 291 -22.78 -3.50 -22.63
C TYR A 291 -21.87 -2.32 -23.02
N GLN A 292 -22.47 -1.23 -23.51
CA GLN A 292 -21.73 -0.02 -23.91
C GLN A 292 -21.08 0.68 -22.73
N GLU A 293 -21.73 0.66 -21.56
CA GLU A 293 -21.23 1.26 -20.33
C GLU A 293 -21.67 0.46 -19.10
N ILE A 294 -20.74 0.27 -18.17
CA ILE A 294 -20.97 -0.39 -16.88
C ILE A 294 -20.94 0.67 -15.79
N LYS A 295 -22.06 0.94 -15.13
CA LYS A 295 -22.09 1.77 -13.92
C LYS A 295 -21.76 0.92 -12.70
N LEU A 296 -20.82 1.35 -11.89
CA LEU A 296 -20.58 0.74 -10.58
C LEU A 296 -21.22 1.56 -9.47
N VAL A 297 -22.06 0.89 -8.69
CA VAL A 297 -22.58 1.38 -7.42
C VAL A 297 -22.08 0.44 -6.33
N TYR A 298 -21.57 0.98 -5.24
CA TYR A 298 -20.92 0.15 -4.23
C TYR A 298 -21.13 0.65 -2.82
N SER A 299 -21.30 -0.32 -1.94
CA SER A 299 -21.22 -0.18 -0.50
C SER A 299 -20.23 -1.23 -0.01
N MET A 300 -18.95 -0.84 0.09
CA MET A 300 -17.85 -1.78 0.38
C MET A 300 -16.70 -1.09 1.11
N PRO A 301 -15.76 -1.82 1.73
CA PRO A 301 -14.55 -1.23 2.27
C PRO A 301 -13.71 -0.59 1.18
N ILE A 302 -13.06 0.53 1.51
CA ILE A 302 -12.23 1.31 0.59
C ILE A 302 -11.11 0.46 -0.04
N THR A 303 -10.52 -0.41 0.78
CA THR A 303 -9.48 -1.36 0.37
C THR A 303 -9.95 -2.31 -0.74
N LEU A 304 -11.20 -2.79 -0.70
CA LEU A 304 -11.75 -3.61 -1.77
C LEU A 304 -11.90 -2.78 -3.06
N GLY A 305 -12.21 -1.49 -2.95
CA GLY A 305 -12.17 -0.57 -4.09
C GLY A 305 -10.81 -0.53 -4.78
N ILE A 306 -9.71 -0.44 -4.03
CA ILE A 306 -8.35 -0.46 -4.59
C ILE A 306 -8.11 -1.78 -5.34
N LEU A 307 -8.47 -2.92 -4.74
CA LEU A 307 -8.31 -4.24 -5.35
C LEU A 307 -9.10 -4.37 -6.66
N VAL A 308 -10.35 -3.92 -6.67
CA VAL A 308 -11.18 -3.89 -7.89
C VAL A 308 -10.51 -3.03 -8.96
N GLY A 309 -10.01 -1.84 -8.59
CA GLY A 309 -9.25 -0.96 -9.47
C GLY A 309 -8.02 -1.63 -10.10
N MET A 310 -7.24 -2.33 -9.28
CA MET A 310 -6.06 -3.09 -9.73
C MET A 310 -6.45 -4.22 -10.71
N ALA A 311 -7.63 -4.83 -10.53
CA ALA A 311 -8.11 -5.91 -11.38
C ALA A 311 -8.57 -5.40 -12.74
N VAL A 312 -9.44 -4.38 -12.75
CA VAL A 312 -10.08 -3.83 -13.96
C VAL A 312 -9.13 -2.96 -14.79
N GLN A 313 -8.20 -2.25 -14.15
CA GLN A 313 -7.34 -1.25 -14.81
C GLN A 313 -8.17 -0.23 -15.62
N GLN A 314 -7.67 0.29 -16.75
CA GLN A 314 -8.29 1.39 -17.52
C GLN A 314 -8.91 0.92 -18.84
N TYR A 315 -9.24 -0.36 -18.97
CA TYR A 315 -9.62 -0.95 -20.25
C TYR A 315 -11.10 -0.83 -20.60
N TRP A 316 -11.97 -0.77 -19.59
CA TRP A 316 -13.41 -0.97 -19.76
C TRP A 316 -14.21 0.30 -19.44
N PRO A 317 -15.32 0.56 -20.16
CA PRO A 317 -16.16 1.75 -19.98
C PRO A 317 -16.93 1.64 -18.66
N ILE A 318 -16.23 1.91 -17.57
CA ILE A 318 -16.73 1.75 -16.20
C ILE A 318 -16.98 3.13 -15.63
N LEU A 319 -18.24 3.50 -15.49
CA LEU A 319 -18.68 4.72 -14.82
C LEU A 319 -18.67 4.52 -13.31
N LEU A 320 -17.77 5.22 -12.64
CA LEU A 320 -17.71 5.26 -11.18
C LEU A 320 -18.75 6.25 -10.63
N THR A 321 -19.34 5.90 -9.50
CA THR A 321 -20.29 6.76 -8.79
C THR A 321 -19.83 7.07 -7.38
N GLN A 322 -20.34 8.15 -6.80
CA GLN A 322 -20.15 8.49 -5.40
C GLN A 322 -21.53 8.64 -4.75
N TYR A 323 -21.75 7.96 -3.62
CA TYR A 323 -22.96 8.17 -2.83
C TYR A 323 -22.88 9.53 -2.13
N GLU A 324 -23.83 10.40 -2.42
CA GLU A 324 -23.94 11.77 -1.89
C GLU A 324 -25.42 12.17 -1.88
N SER A 325 -25.88 12.87 -0.84
CA SER A 325 -27.25 13.40 -0.76
C SER A 325 -28.34 12.35 -1.05
N SER A 326 -28.15 11.14 -0.49
CA SER A 326 -29.05 10.00 -0.63
C SER A 326 -29.18 9.40 -2.05
N THR A 327 -28.28 9.73 -2.97
CA THR A 327 -28.27 9.18 -4.34
C THR A 327 -26.85 8.85 -4.82
N TYR A 328 -26.73 8.18 -5.98
CA TYR A 328 -25.46 7.76 -6.56
C TYR A 328 -25.07 8.69 -7.72
N ARG A 329 -24.30 9.74 -7.40
CA ARG A 329 -23.86 10.73 -8.37
C ARG A 329 -22.75 10.17 -9.24
N ASN A 330 -22.86 10.34 -10.55
CA ASN A 330 -21.81 9.98 -11.50
C ASN A 330 -20.54 10.78 -11.24
N LEU A 331 -19.39 10.10 -11.24
CA LEU A 331 -18.08 10.73 -11.03
C LEU A 331 -17.33 10.84 -12.35
N ILE A 332 -16.90 9.70 -12.90
CA ILE A 332 -16.06 9.63 -14.09
C ILE A 332 -16.01 8.22 -14.65
N ASN A 333 -15.81 8.09 -15.96
CA ASN A 333 -15.57 6.82 -16.62
C ASN A 333 -14.07 6.46 -16.62
N LEU A 334 -13.73 5.22 -16.21
CA LEU A 334 -12.35 4.76 -16.13
C LEU A 334 -11.57 4.83 -17.45
N GLN A 335 -12.25 4.74 -18.61
CA GLN A 335 -11.59 4.87 -19.93
C GLN A 335 -11.12 6.29 -20.25
N GLU A 336 -11.70 7.31 -19.62
CA GLU A 336 -11.26 8.70 -19.81
C GLU A 336 -9.87 8.94 -19.24
N PHE A 337 -9.41 8.07 -18.34
CA PHE A 337 -8.07 8.12 -17.76
C PHE A 337 -7.05 7.32 -18.54
N LYS A 338 -7.20 7.04 -19.84
CA LYS A 338 -6.15 6.33 -20.63
C LYS A 338 -4.82 7.06 -20.49
N LEU A 339 -4.06 6.65 -19.48
CA LEU A 339 -2.72 7.12 -19.24
C LEU A 339 -1.92 6.40 -20.32
N TYR A 340 -1.40 7.15 -21.29
CA TYR A 340 -0.43 6.60 -22.22
C TYR A 340 0.60 5.83 -21.39
N ARG A 341 0.60 4.50 -21.54
CA ARG A 341 1.70 3.69 -21.04
C ARG A 341 2.85 4.07 -21.95
N GLY A 342 3.65 5.04 -21.50
CA GLY A 342 4.94 5.33 -22.10
C GLY A 342 5.67 4.00 -22.27
N GLN A 343 6.09 3.76 -23.51
CA GLN A 343 6.88 2.61 -23.93
C GLN A 343 8.13 2.45 -23.07
#